data_AF-A0A6N9Q2V0-F1
#
_entry.id   AF-A0A6N9Q2V0-F1
#
_cell.length_a   1.000
_cell.length_b   1.000
_cell.length_c   1.000
_cell.angle_alpha   90.00
_cell.angle_beta   90.00
_cell.angle_gamma   90.00
#
_symmetry.space_group_name_H-M   'P 1'
#
loop_
_entity.id
_entity.type
_entity.pdbx_description
1 polymer ?
#
loop_
_entity_poly.entity_id
_entity_poly.type
_entity_poly.pdbx_seq_one_letter_code
_entity_poly.pdbx_strand_id
1 'polypeptide(L)'
;MAMSLSKRLNMPQKEVAVRLNMSRSAVAMIDTEKRKLPEDREPIIARMSFKMAIEIANQRTGGYISSLFDTFGEDVDLHPSALKERLLIEMKELYTKLEALTLTRMNPLKKKELVTDLLMEIEDVEEVIHVVKGSYAEEFGIDLVEVSKRRKELIRNGER
;
A
#
# COMPACT_ATOMS: atom_id res chain seq x y z
N MET A 1 -4.38 -21.01 0.96
CA MET A 1 -4.12 -21.07 -0.49
C MET A 1 -4.03 -19.63 -0.96
N ALA A 2 -2.96 -19.21 -1.63
CA ALA A 2 -2.90 -17.83 -2.11
C ALA A 2 -4.01 -17.61 -3.14
N MET A 3 -4.65 -16.45 -3.09
CA MET A 3 -5.71 -16.11 -4.03
C MET A 3 -5.12 -16.01 -5.45
N SER A 4 -5.81 -16.59 -6.44
CA SER A 4 -5.30 -16.59 -7.82
C SER A 4 -5.14 -15.15 -8.36
N LEU A 5 -4.16 -14.92 -9.24
CA LEU A 5 -3.87 -13.60 -9.80
C LEU A 5 -5.11 -12.97 -10.46
N SER A 6 -5.87 -13.78 -11.20
CA SER A 6 -7.11 -13.32 -11.85
C SER A 6 -8.19 -12.89 -10.85
N LYS A 7 -8.30 -13.60 -9.70
CA LYS A 7 -9.23 -13.23 -8.62
C LYS A 7 -8.79 -11.95 -7.91
N ARG A 8 -7.49 -11.82 -7.63
CA ARG A 8 -6.91 -10.61 -7.01
C ARG A 8 -7.12 -9.35 -7.85
N LEU A 9 -7.03 -9.49 -9.17
CA LEU A 9 -7.27 -8.39 -10.11
C LEU A 9 -8.75 -8.20 -10.45
N ASN A 10 -9.66 -9.05 -9.95
CA ASN A 10 -11.08 -9.09 -10.32
C ASN A 10 -11.31 -9.06 -11.85
N MET A 11 -10.48 -9.79 -12.60
CA MET A 11 -10.49 -9.81 -14.07
C MET A 11 -10.43 -11.24 -14.60
N PRO A 12 -11.06 -11.55 -15.75
CA PRO A 12 -10.90 -12.84 -16.40
C PRO A 12 -9.44 -13.09 -16.81
N GLN A 13 -8.97 -14.33 -16.73
CA GLN A 13 -7.61 -14.75 -17.17
C GLN A 13 -7.24 -14.25 -18.57
N LYS A 14 -8.21 -14.20 -19.49
CA LYS A 14 -8.00 -13.72 -20.86
C LYS A 14 -7.62 -12.24 -20.88
N GLU A 15 -8.27 -11.42 -20.06
CA GLU A 15 -7.99 -9.99 -19.98
C GLU A 15 -6.64 -9.74 -19.31
N VAL A 16 -6.36 -10.45 -18.21
CA VAL A 16 -5.04 -10.42 -17.55
C VAL A 16 -3.94 -10.80 -18.55
N ALA A 17 -4.13 -11.86 -19.32
CA ALA A 17 -3.18 -12.29 -20.34
C ALA A 17 -2.90 -11.20 -21.40
N VAL A 18 -3.94 -10.52 -21.89
CA VAL A 18 -3.78 -9.40 -22.83
C VAL A 18 -3.00 -8.26 -22.19
N ARG A 19 -3.38 -7.84 -20.98
CA ARG A 19 -2.73 -6.71 -20.31
C ARG A 19 -1.27 -6.98 -19.93
N LEU A 20 -0.94 -8.23 -19.60
CA LEU A 20 0.44 -8.63 -19.32
C LEU A 20 1.23 -9.03 -20.57
N ASN A 21 0.61 -9.07 -21.75
CA ASN A 21 1.19 -9.62 -22.98
C ASN A 21 1.77 -11.03 -22.75
N MET A 22 0.94 -11.91 -22.18
CA MET A 22 1.25 -13.31 -21.88
C MET A 22 0.21 -14.24 -22.50
N SER A 23 0.52 -15.53 -22.63
CA SER A 23 -0.50 -16.51 -23.01
C SER A 23 -1.48 -16.76 -21.86
N ARG A 24 -2.75 -17.06 -22.18
CA ARG A 24 -3.75 -17.48 -21.19
C ARG A 24 -3.28 -18.70 -20.39
N SER A 25 -2.57 -19.64 -21.03
CA SER A 25 -2.00 -20.80 -20.35
C SER A 25 -0.94 -20.43 -19.32
N ALA A 26 -0.11 -19.42 -19.59
CA ALA A 26 0.87 -18.93 -18.63
C ALA A 26 0.19 -18.29 -17.42
N VAL A 27 -0.86 -17.49 -17.63
CA VAL A 27 -1.68 -16.93 -16.53
C VAL A 27 -2.34 -18.03 -15.70
N ALA A 28 -2.89 -19.07 -16.34
CA ALA A 28 -3.47 -20.22 -15.63
C ALA A 28 -2.45 -21.00 -14.78
N MET A 29 -1.20 -21.11 -15.25
CA MET A 29 -0.12 -21.70 -14.44
C MET A 29 0.28 -20.81 -13.26
N ILE A 30 0.21 -19.49 -13.40
CA ILE A 30 0.44 -18.55 -12.30
C ILE A 30 -0.70 -18.64 -11.27
N ASP A 31 -1.96 -18.66 -11.73
CA ASP A 31 -3.14 -18.83 -10.88
C ASP A 31 -3.14 -20.12 -10.06
N THR A 32 -2.45 -21.16 -10.54
CA THR A 32 -2.30 -22.47 -9.89
C THR A 32 -0.96 -22.63 -9.17
N GLU A 33 -0.19 -21.56 -9.01
CA GLU A 33 1.13 -21.52 -8.37
C GLU A 33 2.20 -22.43 -9.02
N LYS A 34 1.90 -23.03 -10.19
CA LYS A 34 2.83 -23.84 -10.97
C LYS A 34 3.93 -23.01 -11.64
N ARG A 35 3.74 -21.69 -11.73
CA ARG A 35 4.70 -20.73 -12.27
C ARG A 35 4.64 -19.43 -11.47
N LYS A 36 5.79 -18.83 -11.18
CA LYS A 36 5.85 -17.48 -10.59
C LYS A 36 5.56 -16.41 -11.65
N LEU A 37 4.95 -15.31 -11.21
CA LEU A 37 4.84 -14.10 -12.02
C LEU A 37 6.26 -13.59 -12.37
N PRO A 38 6.56 -13.30 -13.64
CA PRO A 38 7.83 -12.68 -14.01
C PRO A 38 7.98 -11.27 -13.42
N GLU A 39 9.16 -10.95 -12.90
CA GLU A 39 9.42 -9.66 -12.23
C GLU A 39 9.20 -8.45 -13.15
N ASP A 40 9.45 -8.58 -14.45
CA ASP A 40 9.23 -7.52 -15.45
C ASP A 40 7.74 -7.15 -15.60
N ARG A 41 6.83 -7.99 -15.10
CA ARG A 41 5.37 -7.78 -15.15
C ARG A 41 4.80 -7.17 -13.88
N GLU A 42 5.56 -7.14 -12.79
CA GLU A 42 5.13 -6.53 -11.52
C GLU A 42 4.74 -5.06 -11.66
N PRO A 43 5.48 -4.18 -12.37
CA PRO A 43 5.08 -2.77 -12.51
C PRO A 43 3.75 -2.59 -13.23
N ILE A 44 3.43 -3.51 -14.15
CA ILE A 44 2.18 -3.50 -14.90
C ILE A 44 1.02 -3.86 -13.96
N ILE A 45 1.20 -4.89 -13.14
CA ILE A 45 0.21 -5.36 -12.17
C ILE A 45 -0.01 -4.36 -11.04
N ALA A 46 1.06 -3.75 -10.52
CA ALA A 46 0.98 -2.72 -9.48
C ALA A 46 0.16 -1.51 -9.94
N ARG A 47 0.10 -1.21 -11.25
CA ARG A 47 -0.75 -0.15 -11.79
C ARG A 47 -2.22 -0.54 -11.95
N MET A 48 -2.53 -1.83 -11.95
CA MET A 48 -3.90 -2.33 -12.15
C MET A 48 -4.68 -2.47 -10.86
N SER A 49 -3.99 -2.63 -9.72
CA SER A 49 -4.62 -2.79 -8.42
C SER A 49 -3.68 -2.25 -7.35
N PHE A 50 -4.18 -1.34 -6.52
CA PHE A 50 -3.39 -0.82 -5.40
C PHE A 50 -3.05 -1.93 -4.39
N LYS A 51 -3.94 -2.91 -4.21
CA LYS A 51 -3.70 -4.06 -3.33
C LYS A 51 -2.48 -4.84 -3.79
N MET A 52 -2.38 -5.08 -5.11
CA MET A 52 -1.20 -5.73 -5.69
C MET A 52 0.05 -4.85 -5.58
N ALA A 53 -0.09 -3.52 -5.72
CA ALA A 53 1.04 -2.60 -5.55
C ALA A 53 1.63 -2.69 -4.13
N ILE A 54 0.78 -2.73 -3.10
CA ILE A 54 1.20 -2.87 -1.71
C ILE A 54 1.80 -4.26 -1.47
N GLU A 55 1.19 -5.33 -1.98
CA GLU A 55 1.72 -6.70 -1.87
C GLU A 55 3.14 -6.82 -2.48
N ILE A 56 3.34 -6.24 -3.67
CA ILE A 56 4.65 -6.20 -4.32
C ILE A 56 5.64 -5.37 -3.49
N ALA A 57 5.22 -4.22 -2.96
CA ALA A 57 6.06 -3.38 -2.12
C ALA A 57 6.50 -4.11 -0.83
N ASN A 58 5.57 -4.79 -0.16
CA ASN A 58 5.85 -5.63 1.00
C ASN A 58 6.93 -6.69 0.69
N GLN A 59 6.73 -7.46 -0.37
CA GLN A 59 7.66 -8.50 -0.80
C GLN A 59 9.05 -7.95 -1.12
N ARG A 60 9.13 -6.79 -1.80
CA ARG A 60 10.40 -6.17 -2.21
C ARG A 60 11.14 -5.50 -1.06
N THR A 61 10.43 -5.08 -0.02
CA THR A 61 11.02 -4.42 1.16
C THR A 61 11.28 -5.38 2.32
N GLY A 62 10.89 -6.65 2.19
CA GLY A 62 11.02 -7.64 3.26
C GLY A 62 10.05 -7.39 4.43
N GLY A 63 8.90 -6.78 4.17
CA GLY A 63 7.87 -6.51 5.18
C GLY A 63 7.91 -5.13 5.84
N TYR A 64 8.83 -4.24 5.44
CA TYR A 64 8.85 -2.86 5.95
C TYR A 64 7.71 -1.99 5.41
N ILE A 65 7.20 -2.28 4.20
CA ILE A 65 5.97 -1.68 3.69
C ILE A 65 4.86 -2.71 3.80
N SER A 66 4.00 -2.58 4.79
CA SER A 66 2.84 -3.46 5.03
C SER A 66 1.53 -2.80 4.61
N SER A 67 0.45 -3.57 4.68
CA SER A 67 -0.91 -3.11 4.48
C SER A 67 -1.77 -3.39 5.70
N LEU A 68 -2.81 -2.59 5.92
CA LEU A 68 -3.91 -2.92 6.83
C LEU A 68 -4.50 -4.32 6.57
N PHE A 69 -4.42 -4.83 5.34
CA PHE A 69 -4.87 -6.20 5.01
C PHE A 69 -4.04 -7.29 5.70
N ASP A 70 -2.76 -7.02 5.98
CA ASP A 70 -1.88 -7.97 6.66
C ASP A 70 -2.24 -8.05 8.15
N THR A 71 -2.63 -6.91 8.74
CA THR A 71 -2.97 -6.77 10.17
C THR A 71 -4.40 -7.19 10.49
N PHE A 72 -5.37 -6.82 9.64
CA PHE A 72 -6.80 -6.99 9.90
C PHE A 72 -7.52 -7.94 8.92
N GLY A 73 -6.82 -8.47 7.90
CA GLY A 73 -7.36 -9.46 6.98
C GLY A 73 -8.42 -8.91 6.00
N GLU A 74 -9.35 -9.78 5.59
CA GLU A 74 -10.42 -9.45 4.64
C GLU A 74 -11.57 -8.64 5.27
N ASP A 75 -11.61 -8.52 6.60
CA ASP A 75 -12.66 -7.81 7.34
C ASP A 75 -12.49 -6.28 7.34
N VAL A 76 -11.46 -5.77 6.68
CA VAL A 76 -11.22 -4.32 6.55
C VAL A 76 -12.32 -3.69 5.71
N ASP A 77 -13.11 -2.81 6.32
CA ASP A 77 -14.06 -1.97 5.59
C ASP A 77 -13.31 -0.98 4.70
N LEU A 78 -13.44 -1.18 3.39
CA LEU A 78 -12.81 -0.34 2.36
C LEU A 78 -13.63 0.87 1.97
N HIS A 79 -14.79 1.06 2.59
CA HIS A 79 -15.60 2.25 2.35
C HIS A 79 -14.81 3.52 2.72
N PRO A 80 -14.76 4.54 1.83
CA PRO A 80 -13.98 5.76 2.06
C PRO A 80 -14.19 6.41 3.43
N SER A 81 -15.42 6.43 3.93
CA SER A 81 -15.74 6.97 5.26
C SER A 81 -15.08 6.21 6.40
N ALA A 82 -15.08 4.88 6.38
CA ALA A 82 -14.48 4.04 7.42
C ALA A 82 -12.96 4.18 7.41
N LEU A 83 -12.35 4.14 6.21
CA LEU A 83 -10.91 4.37 6.04
C LEU A 83 -10.48 5.77 6.48
N LYS A 84 -11.28 6.80 6.19
CA LYS A 84 -11.06 8.17 6.68
C LYS A 84 -11.07 8.21 8.20
N GLU A 85 -12.06 7.58 8.85
CA GLU A 85 -12.11 7.55 10.32
C GLU A 85 -10.92 6.82 10.92
N ARG A 86 -10.55 5.67 10.36
CA ARG A 86 -9.34 4.95 10.78
C ARG A 86 -8.09 5.83 10.65
N LEU A 87 -7.91 6.49 9.50
CA LEU A 87 -6.76 7.38 9.28
C LEU A 87 -6.70 8.51 10.31
N LEU A 88 -7.84 9.09 10.66
CA LEU A 88 -7.90 10.16 11.67
C LEU A 88 -7.53 9.65 13.07
N ILE A 89 -7.87 8.40 13.41
CA ILE A 89 -7.46 7.76 14.67
C ILE A 89 -5.94 7.61 14.71
N GLU A 90 -5.36 6.94 13.71
CA GLU A 90 -3.90 6.70 13.67
C GLU A 90 -3.11 8.01 13.65
N MET A 91 -3.57 9.01 12.88
CA MET A 91 -2.92 10.33 12.86
C MET A 91 -2.95 11.02 14.22
N LYS A 92 -3.99 10.81 15.02
CA LYS A 92 -4.11 11.40 16.36
C LYS A 92 -3.15 10.71 17.34
N GLU A 93 -2.99 9.40 17.24
CA GLU A 93 -2.06 8.61 18.04
C GLU A 93 -0.61 9.03 17.73
N LEU A 94 -0.25 9.07 16.44
CA LEU A 94 1.05 9.58 15.98
C LEU A 94 1.30 11.03 16.44
N TYR A 95 0.33 11.92 16.30
CA TYR A 95 0.45 13.31 16.76
C TYR A 95 0.77 13.38 18.26
N THR A 96 0.04 12.60 19.07
CA THR A 96 0.23 12.54 20.53
C THR A 96 1.63 12.04 20.88
N LYS A 97 2.13 11.02 20.17
CA LYS A 97 3.48 10.48 20.35
C LYS A 97 4.56 11.48 19.96
N LEU A 98 4.39 12.19 18.85
CA LEU A 98 5.28 13.27 18.42
C LEU A 98 5.33 14.43 19.43
N GLU A 99 4.18 14.85 19.94
CA GLU A 99 4.09 15.92 20.94
C GLU A 99 4.79 15.54 22.26
N ALA A 100 4.65 14.29 22.68
CA ALA A 100 5.31 13.77 23.88
C ALA A 100 6.82 13.51 23.69
N LEU A 101 7.33 13.48 22.46
CA LEU A 101 8.69 13.09 22.16
C LEU A 101 9.71 14.15 22.59
N THR A 102 10.29 13.98 23.78
CA THR A 102 11.40 14.81 24.25
C THR A 102 12.70 14.00 24.29
N LEU A 103 13.60 14.21 23.32
CA LEU A 103 14.85 13.43 23.21
C LEU A 103 16.05 14.01 23.97
N THR A 104 15.87 15.15 24.65
CA THR A 104 16.97 15.85 25.34
C THR A 104 17.37 15.15 26.63
N ARG A 105 18.69 15.02 26.87
CA ARG A 105 19.29 14.51 28.12
C ARG A 105 18.83 13.10 28.57
N MET A 106 18.34 12.27 27.65
CA MET A 106 17.97 10.88 27.93
C MET A 106 19.13 9.91 27.68
N ASN A 107 19.12 8.76 28.35
CA ASN A 107 20.03 7.63 28.06
C ASN A 107 19.79 7.12 26.63
N PRO A 108 20.83 6.80 25.84
CA PRO A 108 20.71 6.26 24.49
C PRO A 108 19.73 5.08 24.31
N LEU A 109 19.66 4.16 25.28
CA LEU A 109 18.76 3.00 25.22
C LEU A 109 17.28 3.45 25.26
N LYS A 110 16.94 4.32 26.21
CA LYS A 110 15.58 4.89 26.30
C LYS A 110 15.21 5.73 25.08
N LYS A 111 16.19 6.46 24.50
CA LYS A 111 15.95 7.17 23.24
C LYS A 111 15.62 6.22 22.11
N LYS A 112 16.34 5.09 22.01
CA LYS A 112 16.11 4.09 20.99
C LYS A 112 14.70 3.50 21.13
N GLU A 113 14.30 3.13 22.34
CA GLU A 113 12.93 2.63 22.62
C GLU A 113 11.86 3.63 22.18
N LEU A 114 11.96 4.90 22.60
CA LEU A 114 10.97 5.93 22.23
C LEU A 114 10.91 6.19 20.72
N VAL A 115 12.07 6.15 20.04
CA VAL A 115 12.10 6.32 18.58
C VAL A 115 11.53 5.08 17.89
N THR A 116 11.77 3.88 18.40
CA THR A 116 11.13 2.65 17.88
C THR A 116 9.62 2.73 18.01
N ASP A 117 9.11 3.11 19.18
CA ASP A 117 7.66 3.27 19.40
C ASP A 117 7.07 4.31 18.44
N LEU A 118 7.76 5.43 18.22
CA LEU A 118 7.33 6.43 17.25
C LEU A 118 7.32 5.88 15.81
N LEU A 119 8.32 5.09 15.43
CA LEU A 119 8.40 4.51 14.09
C LEU A 119 7.25 3.52 13.84
N MET A 120 6.84 2.75 14.86
CA MET A 120 5.66 1.88 14.75
C MET A 120 4.40 2.68 14.43
N GLU A 121 4.19 3.82 15.10
CA GLU A 121 3.01 4.67 14.88
C GLU A 121 3.05 5.37 13.51
N ILE A 122 4.26 5.64 12.99
CA ILE A 122 4.42 6.11 11.61
C ILE A 122 4.04 5.00 10.63
N GLU A 123 4.49 3.75 10.87
CA GLU A 123 4.13 2.59 10.06
C GLU A 123 2.60 2.36 10.06
N ASP A 124 1.94 2.42 11.23
CA ASP A 124 0.49 2.29 11.35
C ASP A 124 -0.24 3.33 10.48
N VAL A 125 0.17 4.60 10.52
CA VAL A 125 -0.38 5.66 9.67
C VAL A 125 -0.11 5.39 8.19
N GLU A 126 1.09 4.95 7.82
CA GLU A 126 1.45 4.66 6.44
C GLU A 126 0.61 3.52 5.86
N GLU A 127 0.38 2.44 6.61
CA GLU A 127 -0.51 1.33 6.21
C GLU A 127 -1.89 1.85 5.81
N VAL A 128 -2.49 2.72 6.64
CA VAL A 128 -3.81 3.29 6.36
C VAL A 128 -3.79 4.24 5.18
N ILE A 129 -2.76 5.09 5.06
CA ILE A 129 -2.63 6.04 3.95
C ILE A 129 -2.58 5.31 2.61
N HIS A 130 -1.82 4.22 2.51
CA HIS A 130 -1.71 3.46 1.26
C HIS A 130 -3.05 2.90 0.82
N VAL A 131 -3.84 2.35 1.76
CA VAL A 131 -5.17 1.81 1.48
C VAL A 131 -6.19 2.90 1.19
N VAL A 132 -6.18 4.01 1.94
CA VAL A 132 -7.04 5.19 1.67
C VAL A 132 -6.79 5.71 0.26
N LYS A 133 -5.53 5.93 -0.13
CA LYS A 133 -5.18 6.43 -1.46
C LYS A 133 -5.67 5.48 -2.56
N GLY A 134 -5.49 4.17 -2.34
CA GLY A 134 -5.96 3.14 -3.26
C GLY A 134 -7.47 3.12 -3.42
N SER A 135 -8.20 3.04 -2.30
CA SER A 135 -9.67 3.02 -2.27
C SER A 135 -10.29 4.27 -2.90
N TYR A 136 -9.79 5.47 -2.56
CA TYR A 136 -10.27 6.71 -3.16
C TYR A 136 -9.98 6.78 -4.66
N ALA A 137 -8.81 6.29 -5.08
CA ALA A 137 -8.46 6.28 -6.50
C ALA A 137 -9.39 5.37 -7.31
N GLU A 138 -9.71 4.19 -6.79
CA GLU A 138 -10.63 3.26 -7.44
C GLU A 138 -12.07 3.80 -7.44
N GLU A 139 -12.58 4.25 -6.30
CA GLU A 139 -13.96 4.76 -6.15
C GLU A 139 -14.24 5.95 -7.07
N PHE A 140 -13.28 6.88 -7.20
CA PHE A 140 -13.45 8.12 -7.95
C PHE A 140 -12.78 8.11 -9.34
N GLY A 141 -12.21 6.97 -9.77
CA GLY A 141 -11.53 6.85 -11.06
C GLY A 141 -10.32 7.79 -11.22
N ILE A 142 -9.57 8.01 -10.14
CA ILE A 142 -8.42 8.94 -10.12
C ILE A 142 -7.13 8.18 -10.46
N ASP A 143 -6.36 8.70 -11.41
CA ASP A 143 -5.00 8.20 -11.67
C ASP A 143 -4.00 8.79 -10.65
N LEU A 144 -3.53 7.95 -9.73
CA LEU A 144 -2.53 8.31 -8.73
C LEU A 144 -1.18 8.77 -9.33
N VAL A 145 -0.83 8.33 -10.53
CA VAL A 145 0.37 8.78 -11.23
C VAL A 145 0.21 10.23 -11.65
N GLU A 146 -0.94 10.60 -12.21
CA GLU A 146 -1.27 11.98 -12.58
C GLU A 146 -1.32 12.89 -11.35
N VAL A 147 -1.91 12.43 -10.23
CA VAL A 147 -1.89 13.16 -8.96
C VAL A 147 -0.45 13.42 -8.48
N SER A 148 0.42 12.42 -8.56
CA SER A 148 1.82 12.53 -8.17
C SER A 148 2.60 13.52 -9.06
N LYS A 149 2.38 13.48 -10.38
CA LYS A 149 2.97 14.44 -11.32
C LYS A 149 2.53 15.87 -11.00
N ARG A 150 1.22 16.09 -10.88
CA ARG A 150 0.64 17.39 -10.54
C ARG A 150 1.21 17.94 -9.23
N ARG A 151 1.31 17.11 -8.18
CA ARG A 151 1.93 17.51 -6.91
C ARG A 151 3.38 17.98 -7.09
N LYS A 152 4.18 17.28 -7.89
CA LYS A 152 5.59 17.63 -8.14
C LYS A 152 5.73 18.94 -8.89
N GLU A 153 4.82 19.23 -9.82
CA GLU A 153 4.77 20.50 -10.55
C GLU A 153 4.45 21.66 -9.63
N LEU A 154 3.42 21.53 -8.77
CA LEU A 154 3.07 22.55 -7.78
C LEU A 154 4.25 22.90 -6.85
N ILE A 155 4.98 21.88 -6.37
CA ILE A 155 6.17 22.08 -5.52
C ILE A 155 7.27 22.81 -6.30
N ARG A 156 7.51 22.43 -7.55
CA ARG A 156 8.53 23.07 -8.40
C ARG A 156 8.20 24.54 -8.66
N ASN A 157 6.93 24.89 -8.75
CA ASN A 157 6.47 26.25 -8.97
C ASN A 157 6.37 27.09 -7.68
N GLY A 158 6.59 26.49 -6.50
CA GLY A 158 6.44 27.18 -5.21
C GLY A 158 4.98 27.44 -4.80
N GLU A 159 4.03 26.76 -5.44
CA GLU A 159 2.59 26.84 -5.11
C GLU A 159 2.21 25.92 -3.93
N ARG A 160 3.16 25.09 -3.48
CA ARG A 160 3.08 24.23 -2.30
C ARG A 160 4.49 23.93 -1.78
#